data_AF-A0A1A2Q2M0-F1
#
_entry.id   AF-A0A1A2Q2M0-F1
#
_cell.length_a   1.000
_cell.length_b   1.000
_cell.length_c   1.000
_cell.angle_alpha   90.00
_cell.angle_beta   90.00
_cell.angle_gamma   90.00
#
_symmetry.space_group_name_H-M   'P 1'
#
loop_
_entity.id
_entity.type
_entity.pdbx_description
1 polymer ?
#
loop_
_entity_poly.entity_id
_entity_poly.type
_entity_poly.pdbx_seq_one_letter_code
_entity_poly.pdbx_strand_id
1 'polypeptide(L)'
;MWSWVLHRISGATIFFFLFVHVLDAAMLRVSPQTYNAVIHDYQTPVVGMMEYGLVAAVAFHGLNGIRVILIDFWSEGPRYQKMMFWIVGIVFLLLMVPAGVVTGIHIWEHLR
;
A
#
# COMPACT_ATOMS: atom_id res chain seq x y z
N MET A 1 -18.30 4.22 -9.05
CA MET A 1 -18.41 4.80 -7.69
C MET A 1 -17.42 4.14 -6.72
N TRP A 2 -17.34 2.80 -6.64
CA TRP A 2 -16.42 2.10 -5.72
C TRP A 2 -14.94 2.47 -5.86
N SER A 3 -14.42 2.64 -7.08
CA SER A 3 -13.01 3.04 -7.28
C SER A 3 -12.67 4.38 -6.60
N TRP A 4 -13.63 5.30 -6.53
CA TRP A 4 -13.46 6.58 -5.86
C TRP A 4 -13.47 6.44 -4.34
N VAL A 5 -14.38 5.61 -3.79
CA VAL A 5 -14.44 5.32 -2.34
C VAL A 5 -13.10 4.73 -1.89
N LEU A 6 -12.64 3.69 -2.58
CA LEU A 6 -11.39 3.00 -2.26
C LEU A 6 -10.19 3.94 -2.38
N HIS A 7 -10.18 4.87 -3.35
CA HIS A 7 -9.06 5.79 -3.53
C HIS A 7 -8.93 6.78 -2.38
N ARG A 8 -10.08 7.23 -1.82
CA ARG A 8 -10.10 8.08 -0.62
C ARG A 8 -9.67 7.33 0.63
N ILE A 9 -10.19 6.12 0.82
CA ILE A 9 -9.83 5.28 1.96
C ILE A 9 -8.33 4.99 1.92
N SER A 10 -7.80 4.54 0.78
CA SER A 10 -6.36 4.25 0.67
C SER A 10 -5.51 5.49 0.88
N GLY A 11 -5.90 6.66 0.35
CA GLY A 11 -5.18 7.91 0.57
C GLY A 11 -5.13 8.32 2.04
N ALA A 12 -6.27 8.24 2.75
CA ALA A 12 -6.34 8.52 4.17
C ALA A 12 -5.49 7.52 4.99
N THR A 13 -5.58 6.23 4.69
CA THR A 13 -4.76 5.20 5.33
C THR A 13 -3.27 5.47 5.17
N ILE A 14 -2.81 5.80 3.96
CA ILE A 14 -1.40 6.10 3.67
C ILE A 14 -0.96 7.36 4.44
N PHE A 15 -1.80 8.40 4.49
CA PHE A 15 -1.49 9.61 5.23
C PHE A 15 -1.27 9.35 6.74
N PHE A 16 -2.18 8.61 7.39
CA PHE A 16 -2.03 8.29 8.81
C PHE A 16 -0.87 7.32 9.06
N PHE A 17 -0.65 6.36 8.17
CA PHE A 17 0.55 5.52 8.21
C PHE A 17 1.82 6.37 8.17
N LEU A 18 1.93 7.30 7.20
CA LEU A 18 3.10 8.17 7.06
C LEU A 18 3.35 9.03 8.30
N PHE A 19 2.29 9.51 8.94
CA PHE A 19 2.43 10.26 10.19
C PHE A 19 3.13 9.43 11.28
N VAL A 20 2.64 8.21 11.55
CA VAL A 20 3.24 7.32 12.55
C VAL A 20 4.65 6.87 12.11
N HIS A 21 4.80 6.54 10.83
CA HIS A 21 6.06 6.06 10.27
C HIS A 21 7.19 7.11 10.33
N VAL A 22 6.88 8.39 10.10
CA VAL A 22 7.90 9.42 10.24
C VAL A 22 8.34 9.58 11.70
N LEU A 23 7.42 9.39 12.67
CA LEU A 23 7.74 9.45 14.09
C LEU A 23 8.62 8.28 14.54
N ASP A 24 8.35 7.05 14.08
CA ASP A 24 9.20 5.91 14.40
C ASP A 24 10.58 6.00 13.75
N ALA A 25 10.67 6.43 12.48
CA ALA A 25 11.93 6.66 11.80
C ALA A 25 12.77 7.76 12.48
N ALA A 26 12.12 8.77 13.08
CA ALA A 26 12.80 9.81 13.84
C ALA A 26 13.56 9.25 15.07
N MET A 27 13.24 8.05 15.56
CA MET A 27 13.97 7.40 16.66
C MET A 27 15.42 7.08 16.29
N LEU A 28 15.76 7.01 15.00
CA LEU A 28 17.16 6.95 14.54
C LEU A 28 18.00 8.12 15.05
N ARG A 29 17.37 9.26 15.36
CA ARG A 29 18.02 10.47 15.88
C ARG A 29 18.16 10.45 17.41
N VAL A 30 17.56 9.47 18.08
CA VAL A 30 17.61 9.30 19.55
C VAL A 30 18.71 8.34 19.93
N SER A 31 18.58 7.06 19.56
CA SER A 31 19.63 6.05 19.75
C SER A 31 19.35 4.80 18.90
N PRO A 32 20.38 4.02 18.52
CA PRO A 32 20.19 2.73 17.86
C PRO A 32 19.32 1.76 18.68
N GLN A 33 19.47 1.76 20.01
CA GLN A 33 18.72 0.88 20.90
C GLN A 33 17.22 1.19 20.88
N THR A 34 16.85 2.48 20.93
CA THR A 34 15.45 2.92 20.85
C THR A 34 14.82 2.55 19.51
N TYR A 35 15.53 2.80 18.41
CA TYR A 35 15.04 2.44 17.07
C TYR A 35 14.84 0.92 16.93
N ASN A 36 15.83 0.14 17.35
CA ASN A 36 15.74 -1.32 17.28
C ASN A 36 14.59 -1.88 18.13
N ALA A 37 14.31 -1.28 19.29
CA ALA A 37 13.16 -1.68 20.11
C ALA A 37 11.83 -1.44 19.38
N VAL A 38 11.65 -0.27 18.74
CA VAL A 38 10.43 0.03 17.97
C VAL A 38 10.27 -0.90 16.77
N ILE A 39 11.34 -1.15 16.02
CA ILE A 39 11.29 -2.08 14.88
C ILE A 39 10.98 -3.50 15.36
N HIS A 40 11.54 -3.94 16.48
CA HIS A 40 11.25 -5.25 17.05
C HIS A 40 9.75 -5.41 17.38
N ASP A 41 9.10 -4.37 17.91
CA ASP A 41 7.65 -4.40 18.18
C ASP A 41 6.80 -4.55 16.90
N TYR A 42 7.34 -4.16 15.75
CA TYR A 42 6.69 -4.34 14.45
C TYR A 42 6.95 -5.70 13.81
N GLN A 43 7.92 -6.48 14.30
CA GLN A 43 8.24 -7.81 13.75
C GLN A 43 7.28 -8.89 14.27
N THR A 44 5.98 -8.69 14.03
CA THR A 44 4.95 -9.67 14.39
C THR A 44 4.15 -10.11 13.15
N PRO A 45 3.60 -11.33 13.13
CA PRO A 45 2.73 -11.80 12.04
C PRO A 45 1.55 -10.87 11.76
N VAL A 46 0.99 -10.25 12.80
CA VAL A 46 -0.13 -9.30 12.68
C VAL A 46 0.31 -8.06 11.90
N VAL A 47 1.46 -7.49 12.25
CA VAL A 47 2.01 -6.34 11.54
C VAL A 47 2.43 -6.73 10.12
N GLY A 48 2.98 -7.92 9.89
CA GLY A 48 3.23 -8.42 8.53
C GLY A 48 1.96 -8.48 7.65
N MET A 49 0.80 -8.83 8.23
CA MET A 49 -0.48 -8.73 7.52
C MET A 49 -0.92 -7.28 7.28
N MET A 50 -0.65 -6.38 8.24
CA MET A 50 -0.90 -4.94 8.06
C MET A 50 -0.01 -4.33 6.98
N GLU A 51 1.27 -4.72 6.90
CA GLU A 51 2.21 -4.33 5.85
C GLU A 51 1.70 -4.76 4.47
N TYR A 52 1.20 -6.00 4.33
CA TYR A 52 0.56 -6.44 3.09
C TYR A 52 -0.66 -5.57 2.72
N GLY A 53 -1.48 -5.23 3.71
CA GLY A 53 -2.61 -4.31 3.53
C GLY A 53 -2.17 -2.91 3.11
N LEU A 54 -1.06 -2.39 3.65
CA LEU A 54 -0.48 -1.11 3.27
C LEU A 54 0.06 -1.14 1.84
N VAL A 55 0.75 -2.21 1.44
CA VAL A 55 1.20 -2.42 0.05
C VAL A 55 0.00 -2.39 -0.90
N ALA A 56 -1.11 -3.06 -0.54
CA ALA A 56 -2.35 -3.01 -1.30
C ALA A 56 -2.91 -1.59 -1.41
N ALA A 57 -2.94 -0.84 -0.30
CA ALA A 57 -3.44 0.53 -0.28
C ALA A 57 -2.61 1.44 -1.20
N VAL A 58 -1.27 1.39 -1.10
CA VAL A 58 -0.35 2.19 -1.93
C VAL A 58 -0.47 1.81 -3.41
N ALA A 59 -0.44 0.51 -3.74
CA ALA A 59 -0.53 0.04 -5.11
C ALA A 59 -1.85 0.48 -5.78
N PHE A 60 -2.98 0.27 -5.09
CA PHE A 60 -4.27 0.72 -5.61
C PHE A 60 -4.34 2.25 -5.72
N HIS A 61 -3.87 2.98 -4.71
CA HIS A 61 -3.92 4.45 -4.70
C HIS A 61 -3.13 5.03 -5.88
N GLY A 62 -1.89 4.56 -6.10
CA GLY A 62 -1.05 5.01 -7.19
C GLY A 62 -1.63 4.67 -8.57
N LEU A 63 -2.04 3.40 -8.78
CA LEU A 63 -2.60 2.95 -10.06
C LEU A 63 -3.91 3.68 -10.40
N ASN A 64 -4.83 3.78 -9.44
CA ASN A 64 -6.09 4.49 -9.68
C ASN A 64 -5.88 6.01 -9.78
N GLY A 65 -4.88 6.57 -9.11
CA GLY A 65 -4.47 7.97 -9.27
C GLY A 65 -4.02 8.27 -10.70
N ILE A 66 -3.18 7.42 -11.30
CA ILE A 66 -2.79 7.52 -12.71
C ILE A 66 -4.03 7.47 -13.62
N ARG A 67 -4.97 6.56 -13.36
CA ARG A 67 -6.24 6.50 -14.11
C ARG A 67 -7.02 7.81 -14.01
N VAL A 68 -7.12 8.42 -12.82
CA VAL A 68 -7.81 9.71 -12.64
C VAL A 68 -7.10 10.81 -13.42
N ILE A 69 -5.77 10.91 -13.31
CA ILE A 69 -4.96 11.86 -14.10
C ILE A 69 -5.22 11.69 -15.60
N LEU A 70 -5.21 10.45 -16.12
CA LEU A 70 -5.51 10.19 -17.52
C LEU A 70 -6.94 10.60 -17.90
N ILE A 71 -7.93 10.37 -17.03
CA ILE A 71 -9.31 10.79 -17.29
C ILE A 71 -9.42 12.32 -17.38
N ASP A 72 -8.69 13.05 -16.53
CA ASP A 72 -8.80 14.50 -16.43
C ASP A 72 -7.99 15.24 -17.50
N PHE A 73 -6.82 14.71 -17.89
CA PHE A 73 -5.87 15.41 -18.76
C PHE A 73 -5.78 14.87 -20.19
N TRP A 74 -6.32 13.69 -20.48
CA TRP A 74 -6.37 13.16 -21.85
C TRP A 74 -7.77 13.38 -22.46
N SER A 75 -7.83 13.96 -23.65
CA SER A 75 -9.09 14.28 -24.35
C SER A 75 -10.04 13.08 -24.54
N GLU A 76 -9.49 11.87 -24.71
CA GLU A 76 -10.29 10.64 -24.82
C GLU A 76 -10.39 9.87 -23.48
N GLY A 77 -9.84 10.40 -22.40
CA GLY A 77 -9.80 9.75 -21.08
C GLY A 77 -11.16 9.22 -20.60
N PRO A 78 -12.24 10.04 -20.63
CA PRO A 78 -13.57 9.60 -20.22
C PRO A 78 -14.14 8.45 -21.06
N ARG A 79 -13.77 8.37 -22.35
CA ARG A 79 -14.20 7.29 -23.26
C ARG A 79 -13.58 5.95 -22.84
N TYR A 80 -12.33 5.96 -22.40
CA TYR A 80 -11.59 4.74 -22.02
C TYR A 80 -11.67 4.39 -20.53
N GLN A 81 -12.50 5.08 -19.74
CA GLN A 81 -12.55 4.91 -18.28
C GLN A 81 -12.76 3.46 -17.81
N LYS A 82 -13.57 2.67 -18.54
CA LYS A 82 -13.87 1.26 -18.22
C LYS A 82 -12.69 0.35 -18.55
N MET A 83 -12.03 0.59 -19.69
CA MET A 83 -10.82 -0.14 -20.08
C MET A 83 -9.70 0.13 -19.08
N MET A 84 -9.45 1.40 -18.73
CA MET A 84 -8.46 1.77 -17.72
C MET A 84 -8.76 1.14 -16.35
N PHE A 85 -10.03 1.06 -15.95
CA PHE A 85 -10.41 0.38 -14.70
C PHE A 85 -10.00 -1.10 -14.70
N TRP A 86 -10.26 -1.84 -15.78
CA TRP A 86 -9.85 -3.23 -15.89
C TRP A 86 -8.33 -3.40 -15.95
N ILE A 87 -7.62 -2.52 -16.67
CA ILE A 87 -6.15 -2.51 -16.70
C ILE A 87 -5.60 -2.32 -15.29
N VAL A 88 -6.10 -1.32 -14.54
CA VAL A 88 -5.71 -1.11 -13.13
C VAL A 88 -5.95 -2.36 -12.30
N GLY A 89 -7.10 -3.02 -12.43
CA GLY A 89 -7.41 -4.25 -11.71
C GLY A 89 -6.46 -5.41 -12.04
N ILE A 90 -6.14 -5.62 -13.31
CA ILE A 90 -5.21 -6.67 -13.75
C ILE A 90 -3.80 -6.39 -13.22
N VAL A 91 -3.30 -5.16 -13.41
CA VAL A 91 -1.96 -4.78 -12.93
C VAL A 91 -1.89 -4.88 -11.41
N PHE A 92 -2.94 -4.46 -10.70
CA PHE A 92 -3.03 -4.61 -9.26
C PHE A 92 -2.91 -6.08 -8.84
N LEU A 93 -3.68 -7.00 -9.44
CA LEU A 93 -3.59 -8.42 -9.12
C LEU A 93 -2.21 -9.02 -9.46
N LEU A 94 -1.62 -8.62 -10.59
CA LEU A 94 -0.28 -9.06 -10.99
C LEU A 94 0.81 -8.63 -9.99
N LEU A 95 0.63 -7.50 -9.31
CA LEU A 95 1.54 -7.04 -8.24
C LEU A 95 1.23 -7.71 -6.90
N MET A 96 -0.06 -7.78 -6.54
CA MET A 96 -0.49 -8.20 -5.20
C MET A 96 -0.40 -9.71 -4.97
N VAL A 97 -0.58 -10.53 -6.01
CA VAL A 97 -0.50 -12.00 -5.85
C VAL A 97 0.93 -12.44 -5.54
N PRO A 98 1.98 -12.07 -6.32
CA PRO A 98 3.35 -12.40 -5.95
C PRO A 98 3.76 -11.81 -4.60
N ALA A 99 3.40 -10.55 -4.33
CA ALA A 99 3.67 -9.93 -3.03
C ALA A 99 3.04 -10.73 -1.87
N GLY A 100 1.79 -11.18 -2.03
CA GLY A 100 1.09 -11.96 -1.01
C GLY A 100 1.72 -13.34 -0.80
N VAL A 101 2.17 -14.00 -1.87
CA VAL A 101 2.90 -15.26 -1.77
C VAL A 101 4.20 -15.07 -0.98
N VAL A 102 5.00 -14.06 -1.34
CA VAL A 102 6.28 -13.79 -0.67
C VAL A 102 6.07 -13.44 0.81
N THR A 103 5.15 -12.52 1.11
CA THR A 103 4.82 -12.17 2.50
C THR A 103 4.29 -13.37 3.28
N GLY A 104 3.44 -14.20 2.67
CA GLY A 104 2.91 -15.42 3.30
C GLY A 104 4.00 -16.43 3.64
N ILE A 105 4.98 -16.62 2.76
CA ILE A 105 6.14 -17.50 3.02
C ILE A 105 6.95 -16.97 4.21
N HIS A 106 7.29 -15.67 4.24
CA HIS A 106 8.07 -15.10 5.34
C HIS A 106 7.33 -15.14 6.69
N ILE A 107 6.02 -14.85 6.70
CA ILE A 107 5.21 -14.95 7.92
C ILE A 107 5.18 -16.40 8.42
N TRP A 108 5.04 -17.37 7.51
CA TRP A 108 5.01 -18.78 7.86
C TRP A 108 6.33 -19.29 8.44
N GLU A 109 7.46 -18.87 7.86
CA GLU A 109 8.79 -19.16 8.40
C GLU A 109 8.98 -18.59 9.79
N HIS A 110 8.40 -17.42 10.10
CA HIS A 110 8.49 -16.82 11.42
C HIS A 110 7.63 -17.51 12.49
N LEU A 111 6.62 -18.28 12.09
CA LEU A 111 5.71 -19.00 12.98
C LEU A 111 6.19 -20.43 13.31
N ARG A 112 7.17 -20.95 12.56
CA ARG A 112 7.75 -22.30 12.75
C ARG A 112 9.00 -22.24 13.61
#